data_AF-A0A976LNF0-F1
#
_entry.id   AF-A0A976LNF0-F1
#
_cell.length_a   1.000
_cell.length_b   1.000
_cell.length_c   1.000
_cell.angle_alpha   90.00
_cell.angle_beta   90.00
_cell.angle_gamma   90.00
#
_symmetry.space_group_name_H-M   'P 1'
#
loop_
_entity.id
_entity.type
_entity.pdbx_description
1 polymer ?
#
loop_
_entity_poly.entity_id
_entity_poly.type
_entity_poly.pdbx_seq_one_letter_code
_entity_poly.pdbx_strand_id
1 'polypeptide(L)'
;MSESKEELKLIAVEVNELLSRYIEIHDVVFKFSWRKIIPLPFIFKPIDFGYLQSCAEQILSQLETCNQQIDNLIESLTQKERDFAHFLSGYCMTLIETVSLLRGILHQLHLKSQGSGKYSLAEYNSQFDLYKTAVDKYTTMGTQLNELYKGIG
;
A
#
# COMPACT_ATOMS: atom_id res chain seq x y z
N MET A 1 27.81 2.96 -15.00
CA MET A 1 26.70 2.89 -14.02
C MET A 1 26.85 1.57 -13.30
N SER A 2 26.85 1.55 -11.96
CA SER A 2 27.00 0.29 -11.21
C SER A 2 25.75 -0.58 -11.37
N GLU A 3 25.93 -1.90 -11.38
CA GLU A 3 24.83 -2.88 -11.46
C GLU A 3 23.81 -2.66 -10.33
N SER A 4 24.28 -2.44 -9.10
CA SER A 4 23.45 -2.15 -7.93
C SER A 4 22.59 -0.89 -8.05
N LYS A 5 23.08 0.16 -8.74
CA LYS A 5 22.28 1.37 -8.98
C LYS A 5 21.09 1.08 -9.89
N GLU A 6 21.30 0.27 -10.93
CA GLU A 6 20.22 -0.10 -11.84
C GLU A 6 19.22 -1.03 -11.17
N GLU A 7 19.68 -1.98 -10.36
CA GLU A 7 18.80 -2.82 -9.56
C GLU A 7 17.95 -1.98 -8.57
N LEU A 8 18.56 -1.01 -7.90
CA LEU A 8 17.84 -0.09 -7.01
C LEU A 8 16.76 0.73 -7.74
N LYS A 9 17.03 1.16 -8.98
CA LYS A 9 16.04 1.85 -9.82
C LYS A 9 14.90 0.92 -10.23
N LEU A 10 15.19 -0.34 -10.57
CA LEU A 10 14.17 -1.33 -10.90
C LEU A 10 13.26 -1.62 -9.70
N ILE A 11 13.83 -1.75 -8.50
CA ILE A 11 13.03 -1.91 -7.27
C ILE A 11 12.10 -0.69 -7.06
N ALA A 12 12.58 0.53 -7.29
CA ALA A 12 11.74 1.72 -7.17
C ALA A 12 10.55 1.71 -8.16
N VAL A 13 10.76 1.20 -9.38
CA VAL A 13 9.68 1.02 -10.38
C VAL A 13 8.69 -0.04 -9.89
N GLU A 14 9.15 -1.18 -9.40
CA GLU A 14 8.31 -2.24 -8.87
C GLU A 14 7.46 -1.76 -7.68
N VAL A 15 8.05 -1.02 -6.74
CA VAL A 15 7.33 -0.40 -5.62
C VAL A 15 6.21 0.54 -6.11
N ASN A 16 6.45 1.29 -7.19
CA ASN A 16 5.44 2.17 -7.78
C ASN A 16 4.31 1.39 -8.49
N GLU A 17 4.62 0.25 -9.13
CA GLU A 17 3.60 -0.65 -9.68
C GLU A 17 2.73 -1.26 -8.56
N LEU A 18 3.36 -1.66 -7.44
CA LEU A 18 2.66 -2.17 -6.26
C LEU A 18 1.77 -1.11 -5.62
N LEU A 19 2.24 0.14 -5.52
CA LEU A 19 1.42 1.28 -5.10
C LEU A 19 0.18 1.43 -6.00
N SER A 20 0.36 1.35 -7.33
CA SER A 20 -0.74 1.50 -8.28
C SER A 20 -1.81 0.43 -8.09
N ARG A 21 -1.40 -0.83 -7.92
CA ARG A 21 -2.30 -1.95 -7.61
C ARG A 21 -3.02 -1.77 -6.27
N TYR A 22 -2.33 -1.27 -5.26
CA TYR A 22 -2.96 -0.93 -3.98
C TYR A 22 -4.02 0.18 -4.13
N ILE A 23 -3.74 1.22 -4.91
CA ILE A 23 -4.68 2.32 -5.18
C ILE A 23 -5.96 1.79 -5.85
N GLU A 24 -5.84 0.83 -6.76
CA GLU A 24 -7.01 0.19 -7.37
C GLU A 24 -7.91 -0.48 -6.32
N ILE A 25 -7.33 -1.21 -5.36
CA ILE A 25 -8.07 -1.83 -4.25
C ILE A 25 -8.72 -0.74 -3.37
N HIS A 26 -7.95 0.28 -2.98
CA HIS A 26 -8.47 1.42 -2.21
C HIS A 26 -9.68 2.07 -2.91
N ASP A 27 -9.57 2.32 -4.21
CA ASP A 27 -10.62 2.97 -4.98
C ASP A 27 -11.88 2.11 -5.09
N VAL A 28 -11.73 0.80 -5.28
CA VAL A 28 -12.87 -0.12 -5.28
C VAL A 28 -13.62 -0.08 -3.94
N VAL A 29 -12.89 -0.03 -2.82
CA VAL A 29 -13.50 -0.05 -1.47
C VAL A 29 -14.10 1.31 -1.10
N PHE A 30 -13.39 2.41 -1.29
CA PHE A 30 -13.75 3.71 -0.70
C PHE A 30 -14.28 4.73 -1.71
N LYS A 31 -13.75 4.79 -2.94
CA LYS A 31 -14.18 5.77 -3.96
C LYS A 31 -15.59 5.49 -4.45
N PHE A 32 -16.00 4.22 -4.46
CA PHE A 32 -17.38 3.84 -4.75
C PHE A 32 -18.36 4.26 -3.64
N SER A 33 -17.88 4.35 -2.39
CA SER A 33 -18.68 4.75 -1.22
C SER A 33 -18.89 6.27 -1.13
N TRP A 34 -18.02 7.08 -1.74
CA TRP A 34 -18.13 8.56 -1.70
C TRP A 34 -19.18 9.14 -2.65
N ARG A 35 -19.62 8.41 -3.68
CA ARG A 35 -20.67 8.91 -4.62
C ARG A 35 -22.10 8.72 -4.13
N LYS A 36 -22.34 8.14 -2.95
CA LYS A 36 -23.71 7.81 -2.53
C LYS A 36 -23.99 8.14 -1.07
N ILE A 37 -24.25 9.43 -0.88
CA ILE A 37 -25.38 9.86 -0.07
C ILE A 37 -26.61 9.06 -0.54
N ILE A 38 -27.16 8.24 0.36
CA ILE A 38 -28.34 7.35 0.25
C ILE A 38 -28.10 5.94 -0.36
N PRO A 39 -28.26 4.86 0.45
CA PRO A 39 -28.23 3.49 -0.04
C PRO A 39 -29.56 3.14 -0.73
N LEU A 40 -29.51 2.86 -2.04
CA LEU A 40 -30.57 2.11 -2.73
C LEU A 40 -30.27 0.61 -2.60
N PRO A 41 -31.18 -0.19 -2.03
CA PRO A 41 -30.99 -1.62 -1.92
C PRO A 41 -31.03 -2.27 -3.32
N PHE A 42 -30.17 -3.29 -3.56
CA PHE A 42 -30.15 -4.20 -4.73
C PHE A 42 -29.53 -3.76 -6.08
N ILE A 43 -28.89 -2.59 -6.21
CA ILE A 43 -28.29 -2.16 -7.51
C ILE A 43 -26.76 -2.26 -7.57
N PHE A 44 -26.11 -2.60 -6.46
CA PHE A 44 -24.65 -2.65 -6.38
C PHE A 44 -24.16 -4.07 -6.58
N LYS A 45 -23.22 -4.26 -7.53
CA LYS A 45 -22.48 -5.53 -7.62
C LYS A 45 -21.88 -5.81 -6.24
N PRO A 46 -22.07 -7.03 -5.69
CA PRO A 46 -21.40 -7.40 -4.46
C PRO A 46 -19.89 -7.25 -4.66
N ILE A 47 -19.26 -6.46 -3.78
CA ILE A 47 -17.80 -6.37 -3.73
C ILE A 47 -17.29 -7.68 -3.16
N ASP A 48 -16.42 -8.36 -3.90
CA ASP A 48 -15.74 -9.55 -3.39
C ASP A 48 -14.58 -9.13 -2.48
N PHE A 49 -14.90 -8.90 -1.21
CA PHE A 49 -13.90 -8.53 -0.20
C PHE A 49 -12.86 -9.63 0.02
N GLY A 50 -13.18 -10.90 -0.25
CA GLY A 50 -12.24 -12.01 -0.13
C GLY A 50 -11.16 -11.93 -1.20
N TYR A 51 -11.57 -11.72 -2.45
CA TYR A 51 -10.64 -11.48 -3.56
C TYR A 51 -9.73 -10.26 -3.30
N LEU A 52 -10.32 -9.13 -2.88
CA LEU A 52 -9.53 -7.93 -2.57
C LEU A 52 -8.56 -8.16 -1.41
N GLN A 53 -8.95 -8.91 -0.38
CA GLN A 53 -8.06 -9.27 0.73
C GLN A 53 -6.86 -10.08 0.20
N SER A 54 -7.09 -11.09 -0.66
CA SER A 54 -6.01 -11.87 -1.26
C SER A 54 -5.08 -11.03 -2.13
N CYS A 55 -5.61 -10.07 -2.89
CA CYS A 55 -4.79 -9.13 -3.65
C CYS A 55 -3.91 -8.27 -2.73
N ALA A 56 -4.46 -7.78 -1.61
CA ALA A 56 -3.70 -7.01 -0.63
C ALA A 56 -2.59 -7.85 0.04
N GLU A 57 -2.86 -9.13 0.33
CA GLU A 57 -1.87 -10.09 0.86
C GLU A 57 -0.69 -10.28 -0.11
N GLN A 58 -0.98 -10.41 -1.42
CA GLN A 58 0.06 -10.52 -2.44
C GLN A 58 0.92 -9.24 -2.52
N ILE A 59 0.29 -8.07 -2.48
CA ILE A 59 1.00 -6.78 -2.50
C ILE A 59 1.93 -6.67 -1.28
N LEU A 60 1.48 -7.07 -0.08
CA LEU A 60 2.30 -7.06 1.12
C LEU A 60 3.57 -7.90 0.96
N SER A 61 3.42 -9.15 0.54
CA SER A 61 4.56 -10.05 0.35
C SER A 61 5.57 -9.53 -0.67
N GLN A 62 5.08 -8.89 -1.75
CA GLN A 62 5.95 -8.28 -2.76
C GLN A 62 6.66 -7.02 -2.23
N LEU A 63 5.98 -6.18 -1.44
CA LEU A 63 6.61 -5.02 -0.80
C LEU A 63 7.68 -5.44 0.22
N GLU A 64 7.43 -6.48 1.00
CA GLU A 64 8.41 -7.06 1.92
C GLU A 64 9.65 -7.57 1.17
N THR A 65 9.44 -8.21 0.01
CA THR A 65 10.51 -8.67 -0.87
C THR A 65 11.33 -7.49 -1.40
N CYS A 66 10.67 -6.45 -1.93
CA CYS A 66 11.32 -5.22 -2.37
C CYS A 66 12.16 -4.59 -1.25
N ASN A 67 11.61 -4.53 -0.03
CA ASN A 67 12.31 -3.96 1.12
C ASN A 67 13.58 -4.75 1.47
N GLN A 68 13.49 -6.08 1.46
CA GLN A 68 14.65 -6.94 1.70
C GLN A 68 15.71 -6.81 0.60
N GLN A 69 15.31 -6.66 -0.67
CA GLN A 69 16.23 -6.44 -1.78
C GLN A 69 16.98 -5.12 -1.63
N ILE A 70 16.30 -4.05 -1.20
CA ILE A 70 16.95 -2.76 -0.92
C ILE A 70 18.04 -2.93 0.13
N ASP A 71 17.75 -3.62 1.23
CA ASP A 71 18.70 -3.84 2.33
C ASP A 71 19.95 -4.60 1.85
N ASN A 72 19.77 -5.58 0.97
CA ASN A 72 20.88 -6.35 0.40
C ASN A 72 21.81 -5.52 -0.50
N LEU A 73 21.34 -4.41 -1.05
CA LEU A 73 22.14 -3.56 -1.94
C LEU A 73 22.99 -2.53 -1.19
N ILE A 74 22.65 -2.17 0.06
CA ILE A 74 23.18 -0.99 0.77
C ILE A 74 24.71 -0.89 0.75
N GLU A 75 25.42 -1.99 0.99
CA GLU A 75 26.89 -1.99 1.08
C GLU A 75 27.57 -1.69 -0.27
N SER A 76 26.90 -2.02 -1.38
CA SER A 76 27.42 -1.86 -2.74
C SER A 76 27.14 -0.49 -3.36
N LEU A 77 26.37 0.36 -2.67
CA LEU A 77 25.94 1.67 -3.16
C LEU A 77 26.93 2.79 -2.79
N THR A 78 26.91 3.87 -3.55
CA THR A 78 27.53 5.15 -3.16
C THR A 78 26.72 5.81 -2.04
N GLN A 79 27.26 6.86 -1.40
CA GLN A 79 26.53 7.54 -0.33
C GLN A 79 25.18 8.12 -0.80
N LYS A 80 25.16 8.74 -1.97
CA LYS A 80 23.94 9.33 -2.54
C LYS A 80 22.87 8.27 -2.83
N GLU A 81 23.29 7.12 -3.35
CA GLU A 81 22.41 5.99 -3.61
C GLU A 81 21.92 5.32 -2.32
N ARG A 82 22.76 5.24 -1.28
CA ARG A 82 22.33 4.79 0.05
C ARG A 82 21.28 5.71 0.65
N ASP A 83 21.44 7.03 0.54
CA ASP A 83 20.45 7.98 1.04
C ASP A 83 19.09 7.76 0.35
N PHE A 84 19.09 7.53 -0.96
CA PHE A 84 17.88 7.14 -1.70
C PHE A 84 17.34 5.77 -1.25
N ALA A 85 18.20 4.74 -1.13
CA ALA A 85 17.81 3.40 -0.71
C ALA A 85 17.17 3.38 0.69
N HIS A 86 17.75 4.07 1.66
CA HIS A 86 17.17 4.20 2.99
C HIS A 86 15.81 4.88 2.97
N PHE A 87 15.66 5.92 2.14
CA PHE A 87 14.38 6.61 2.00
C PHE A 87 13.32 5.74 1.31
N LEU A 88 13.71 4.97 0.28
CA LEU A 88 12.85 4.00 -0.40
C LEU A 88 12.42 2.86 0.53
N SER A 89 13.34 2.33 1.34
CA SER A 89 13.04 1.31 2.37
C SER A 89 12.04 1.86 3.41
N GLY A 90 12.26 3.08 3.90
CA GLY A 90 11.30 3.75 4.77
C GLY A 90 9.92 3.92 4.12
N TYR A 91 9.88 4.28 2.84
CA TYR A 91 8.64 4.39 2.08
C TYR A 91 7.93 3.02 1.97
N CYS A 92 8.66 1.96 1.59
CA CYS A 92 8.15 0.59 1.54
C CYS A 92 7.53 0.16 2.87
N MET A 93 8.20 0.42 4.00
CA MET A 93 7.66 0.10 5.32
C MET A 93 6.34 0.82 5.61
N THR A 94 6.21 2.11 5.26
CA THR A 94 4.95 2.84 5.45
C THR A 94 3.84 2.34 4.53
N LEU A 95 4.18 1.90 3.32
CA LEU A 95 3.22 1.31 2.40
C LEU A 95 2.78 -0.09 2.87
N ILE A 96 3.70 -0.91 3.40
CA ILE A 96 3.38 -2.19 4.05
C ILE A 96 2.39 -1.99 5.21
N GLU A 97 2.67 -1.03 6.09
CA GLU A 97 1.77 -0.66 7.20
C GLU A 97 0.37 -0.30 6.67
N THR A 98 0.32 0.54 5.63
CA THR A 98 -0.93 1.00 5.00
C THR A 98 -1.72 -0.15 4.37
N VAL A 99 -1.08 -1.00 3.57
CA VAL A 99 -1.73 -2.15 2.91
C VAL A 99 -2.17 -3.18 3.95
N SER A 100 -1.43 -3.34 5.05
CA SER A 100 -1.81 -4.24 6.15
C SER A 100 -3.08 -3.79 6.85
N LEU A 101 -3.22 -2.48 7.12
CA LEU A 101 -4.44 -1.89 7.66
C LEU A 101 -5.64 -2.09 6.71
N LEU A 102 -5.45 -1.86 5.40
CA LEU A 102 -6.49 -2.11 4.40
C LEU A 102 -6.90 -3.58 4.36
N ARG A 103 -5.93 -4.50 4.37
CA ARG A 103 -6.19 -5.94 4.43
C ARG A 103 -7.01 -6.31 5.67
N GLY A 104 -6.70 -5.72 6.82
CA GLY A 104 -7.47 -5.90 8.06
C GLY A 104 -8.94 -5.48 7.91
N ILE A 105 -9.19 -4.30 7.32
CA ILE A 105 -10.55 -3.83 7.01
C ILE A 105 -11.26 -4.77 6.05
N LEU A 106 -10.59 -5.17 4.95
CA LEU A 106 -11.13 -6.10 3.94
C LEU A 106 -11.51 -7.45 4.55
N HIS A 107 -10.67 -7.99 5.43
CA HIS A 107 -10.94 -9.23 6.14
C HIS A 107 -12.21 -9.13 7.00
N GLN A 108 -12.37 -8.04 7.77
CA GLN A 108 -13.56 -7.85 8.59
C GLN A 108 -14.82 -7.65 7.75
N LEU A 109 -14.73 -6.93 6.63
CA LEU A 109 -15.83 -6.78 5.68
C LEU A 109 -16.20 -8.11 5.02
N HIS A 110 -15.21 -8.94 4.70
CA HIS A 110 -15.45 -10.29 4.18
C HIS A 110 -16.20 -11.15 5.20
N LEU A 111 -15.73 -11.25 6.45
CA LEU A 111 -16.43 -11.99 7.51
C LEU A 111 -17.86 -11.49 7.72
N LYS A 112 -18.06 -10.17 7.72
CA LYS A 112 -19.41 -9.57 7.82
C LYS A 112 -20.29 -9.95 6.63
N SER A 113 -19.76 -9.96 5.40
CA SER A 113 -20.50 -10.35 4.20
C SER A 113 -20.93 -11.82 4.20
N GLN A 114 -20.19 -12.68 4.90
CA GLN A 114 -20.51 -14.11 5.07
C GLN A 114 -21.46 -14.38 6.26
N GLY A 115 -21.91 -13.33 6.96
CA GLY A 115 -22.75 -13.46 8.15
C GLY A 115 -22.03 -13.98 9.41
N SER A 116 -20.69 -14.09 9.37
CA SER A 116 -19.86 -14.65 10.44
C SER A 116 -19.16 -13.59 11.31
N GLY A 117 -19.16 -12.32 10.90
CA GLY A 117 -18.47 -11.23 11.60
C GLY A 117 -19.40 -10.27 12.36
N LYS A 118 -19.00 -9.87 13.59
CA LYS A 118 -19.62 -8.79 14.38
C LYS A 118 -18.95 -7.44 14.15
N TYR A 119 -18.54 -7.14 12.92
CA TYR A 119 -17.81 -5.91 12.60
C TYR A 119 -18.73 -4.68 12.71
N SER A 120 -18.60 -3.97 13.83
CA SER A 120 -19.38 -2.79 14.17
C SER A 120 -18.91 -1.56 13.40
N LEU A 121 -19.78 -0.54 13.33
CA LEU A 121 -19.42 0.73 12.72
C LEU A 121 -18.30 1.45 13.50
N ALA A 122 -18.27 1.30 14.82
CA ALA A 122 -17.24 1.90 15.66
C ALA A 122 -15.86 1.29 15.40
N GLU A 123 -15.78 -0.04 15.31
CA GLU A 123 -14.53 -0.74 14.95
C GLU A 123 -14.07 -0.37 13.54
N TYR A 124 -14.99 -0.29 12.58
CA TYR A 124 -14.69 0.16 11.22
C TYR A 124 -14.09 1.57 11.20
N ASN A 125 -14.73 2.53 11.87
CA ASN A 125 -14.25 3.91 11.89
C ASN A 125 -12.86 4.02 12.54
N SER A 126 -12.63 3.30 13.65
CA SER A 126 -11.32 3.28 14.32
C SER A 126 -10.21 2.76 13.40
N GLN A 127 -10.45 1.63 12.72
CA GLN A 127 -9.48 1.07 11.76
C GLN A 127 -9.29 1.99 10.55
N PHE A 128 -10.36 2.63 10.07
CA PHE A 128 -10.30 3.54 8.94
C PHE A 128 -9.53 4.82 9.26
N ASP A 129 -9.59 5.33 10.48
CA ASP A 129 -8.81 6.49 10.90
C ASP A 129 -7.31 6.18 11.02
N LEU A 130 -6.96 4.98 11.53
CA LEU A 130 -5.58 4.48 11.47
C LEU A 130 -5.09 4.37 10.02
N TYR A 131 -5.93 3.79 9.15
CA TYR A 131 -5.64 3.65 7.74
C TYR A 131 -5.39 5.01 7.06
N LYS A 132 -6.25 6.01 7.28
CA LYS A 132 -6.05 7.37 6.76
C LYS A 132 -4.73 7.98 7.20
N THR A 133 -4.40 7.83 8.49
CA THR A 133 -3.14 8.34 9.03
C THR A 133 -1.94 7.72 8.30
N ALA A 134 -2.01 6.41 8.01
CA ALA A 134 -0.98 5.72 7.23
C ALA A 134 -0.93 6.19 5.76
N VAL A 135 -2.10 6.45 5.15
CA VAL A 135 -2.20 7.03 3.80
C VAL A 135 -1.50 8.37 3.69
N ASP A 136 -1.76 9.27 4.64
CA ASP A 136 -1.14 10.61 4.67
C ASP A 136 0.38 10.50 4.82
N LYS A 137 0.86 9.55 5.62
CA LYS A 137 2.28 9.28 5.87
C LYS A 137 3.01 8.85 4.60
N TYR A 138 2.55 7.79 3.91
CA TYR A 138 3.24 7.34 2.69
C TYR A 138 3.14 8.41 1.58
N THR A 139 2.00 9.10 1.46
CA THR A 139 1.82 10.16 0.44
C THR A 139 2.83 11.30 0.63
N THR A 140 3.05 11.71 1.88
CA THR A 140 4.06 12.73 2.23
C THR A 140 5.47 12.27 1.86
N MET A 141 5.81 11.01 2.17
CA MET A 141 7.10 10.43 1.82
C MET A 141 7.30 10.31 0.31
N GLY A 142 6.28 9.92 -0.45
CA GLY A 142 6.38 9.76 -1.90
C GLY A 142 6.81 11.04 -2.62
N THR A 143 6.37 12.21 -2.13
CA THR A 143 6.81 13.51 -2.67
C THR A 143 8.31 13.74 -2.47
N GLN A 144 8.84 13.39 -1.29
CA GLN A 144 10.28 13.52 -1.00
C GLN A 144 11.10 12.49 -1.77
N LEU A 145 10.59 11.27 -1.93
CA LEU A 145 11.23 10.19 -2.68
C LEU A 145 11.43 10.58 -4.16
N ASN A 146 10.46 11.26 -4.77
CA ASN A 146 10.57 11.75 -6.15
C ASN A 146 11.72 12.75 -6.35
N GLU A 147 11.99 13.60 -5.37
CA GLU A 147 13.12 14.54 -5.44
C GLU A 147 14.47 13.82 -5.30
N LEU A 148 14.56 12.83 -4.41
CA LEU A 148 15.76 12.00 -4.26
C LEU A 148 16.03 11.16 -5.52
N TYR A 149 14.98 10.63 -6.16
CA TYR A 149 15.09 9.84 -7.39
C TYR A 149 15.75 10.63 -8.53
N LYS A 150 15.39 11.92 -8.71
CA LYS A 150 16.05 12.80 -9.69
C LYS A 150 17.55 12.95 -9.42
N GLY A 151 17.95 12.89 -8.15
CA GLY A 151 19.33 12.97 -7.73
C GLY A 151 20.16 11.73 -8.11
N ILE A 152 19.55 10.56 -8.20
CA ILE A 152 20.24 9.33 -8.59
C ILE A 152 20.03 8.98 -10.08
N GLY A 153 19.36 9.86 -10.84
CA GLY A 153 19.25 9.80 -12.31
C GLY A 153 20.58 9.48 -12.97
#